data_AF-K6TSG8-F1
#
_entry.id   AF-K6TSG8-F1
#
_cell.length_a   1.000
_cell.length_b   1.000
_cell.length_c   1.000
_cell.angle_alpha   90.00
_cell.angle_beta   90.00
_cell.angle_gamma   90.00
#
_symmetry.space_group_name_H-M   'P 1'
#
loop_
_entity.id
_entity.type
_entity.pdbx_description
1 polymer ?
#
loop_
_entity_poly.entity_id
_entity_poly.type
_entity_poly.pdbx_seq_one_letter_code
_entity_poly.pdbx_strand_id
1 'polypeptide(L)'
;MIKRNLFKKVLLSISIFTAVVSFGIINEIKASGESNGWVYSDNSWRYYSGPSIQTGWCRNNGNWYYLDDNGRIKTGWIKSEGKWYYLDPSTGRMITGWIEDRGKWYYLNTSGEMITGWLEYNGNLYYLNTSGVMVKDVYIGSYYLGPDGAWREGSCISRK
;
A
#
# COMPACT_ATOMS: atom_id res chain seq x y z
N MET A 1 -22.97 -8.88 71.07
CA MET A 1 -22.42 -7.51 71.30
C MET A 1 -20.89 -7.61 71.23
N ILE A 2 -20.27 -7.17 70.13
CA ILE A 2 -19.38 -5.99 70.06
C ILE A 2 -18.15 -6.18 71.00
N LYS A 3 -16.89 -6.31 70.55
CA LYS A 3 -16.13 -5.37 69.70
C LYS A 3 -14.79 -5.97 69.25
N ARG A 4 -14.43 -5.67 68.00
CA ARG A 4 -13.05 -5.59 67.46
C ARG A 4 -12.16 -4.74 68.38
N ASN A 5 -10.85 -4.96 68.32
CA ASN A 5 -9.76 -3.97 68.36
C ASN A 5 -8.43 -4.69 68.65
N LEU A 6 -7.24 -4.26 68.24
CA LEU A 6 -6.69 -3.36 67.22
C LEU A 6 -5.17 -3.45 67.50
N PHE A 7 -4.33 -3.59 66.47
CA PHE A 7 -3.01 -2.90 66.35
C PHE A 7 -2.17 -2.63 67.62
N LYS A 8 -0.97 -3.27 67.74
CA LYS A 8 0.36 -2.60 67.70
C LYS A 8 1.51 -3.45 68.28
N LYS A 9 2.55 -3.59 67.45
CA LYS A 9 3.99 -3.53 67.78
C LYS A 9 4.61 -4.61 68.69
N VAL A 10 5.38 -5.51 68.07
CA VAL A 10 6.72 -5.84 68.58
C VAL A 10 7.69 -5.78 67.39
N LEU A 11 8.50 -4.72 67.34
CA LEU A 11 9.70 -4.63 66.51
C LEU A 11 10.85 -5.16 67.36
N LEU A 12 11.49 -6.25 66.92
CA LEU A 12 12.86 -6.54 67.25
C LEU A 12 13.56 -7.01 65.97
N SER A 13 14.45 -6.14 65.50
CA SER A 13 15.29 -6.27 64.32
C SER A 13 16.39 -7.30 64.54
N ILE A 14 16.41 -8.38 63.76
CA ILE A 14 17.64 -9.12 63.43
C ILE A 14 17.61 -9.46 61.94
N SER A 15 18.49 -8.81 61.19
CA SER A 15 18.73 -8.99 59.77
C SER A 15 19.16 -10.42 59.43
N ILE A 16 18.42 -11.10 58.54
CA ILE A 16 18.98 -11.98 57.50
C ILE A 16 18.05 -11.88 56.28
N PHE A 17 18.59 -11.31 55.20
CA PHE A 17 17.96 -11.24 53.89
C PHE A 17 18.12 -12.61 53.22
N THR A 18 17.08 -13.44 53.25
CA THR A 18 16.95 -14.57 52.33
C THR A 18 15.59 -14.48 51.65
N ALA A 19 15.64 -13.93 50.43
CA ALA A 19 14.52 -13.85 49.52
C ALA A 19 14.10 -15.26 49.09
N VAL A 20 12.92 -15.69 49.50
CA VAL A 20 12.11 -16.63 48.74
C VAL A 20 10.72 -16.01 48.66
N VAL A 21 10.53 -15.15 47.65
CA VAL A 21 9.21 -14.63 47.32
C VAL A 21 8.49 -15.79 46.63
N SER A 22 7.72 -16.53 47.42
CA SER A 22 6.83 -17.57 46.93
C SER A 22 5.69 -16.97 46.11
N PHE A 23 5.18 -17.79 45.20
CA PHE A 23 3.96 -17.62 44.39
C PHE A 23 4.07 -16.75 43.15
N GLY A 24 4.46 -17.40 42.05
CA GLY A 24 3.51 -17.64 40.96
C GLY A 24 3.13 -16.42 40.12
N ILE A 25 3.87 -16.24 39.03
CA ILE A 25 3.38 -15.76 37.73
C ILE A 25 2.40 -14.58 37.82
N ILE A 26 2.95 -13.38 37.94
CA ILE A 26 2.46 -12.29 37.10
C ILE A 26 3.68 -11.73 36.39
N ASN A 27 4.16 -12.47 35.39
CA ASN A 27 4.62 -11.74 34.21
C ASN A 27 3.37 -10.98 33.77
N GLU A 28 3.37 -9.66 33.93
CA GLU A 28 2.37 -8.81 33.31
C GLU A 28 2.23 -9.28 31.87
N ILE A 29 1.12 -9.93 31.56
CA ILE A 29 0.73 -10.14 30.19
C ILE A 29 0.49 -8.71 29.69
N LYS A 30 1.44 -8.17 28.94
CA LYS A 30 1.21 -6.98 28.11
C LYS A 30 0.18 -7.38 27.06
N ALA A 31 -1.07 -7.45 27.46
CA ALA A 31 -2.22 -7.62 26.59
C ALA A 31 -2.55 -6.26 25.97
N SER A 32 -1.74 -5.86 24.99
CA SER A 32 -2.19 -4.98 23.93
C SER A 32 -1.39 -5.38 22.70
N GLY A 33 -1.91 -6.37 21.98
CA GLY A 33 -1.37 -6.78 20.69
C GLY A 33 -1.44 -5.59 19.73
N GLU A 34 -0.37 -4.81 19.69
CA GLU A 34 -0.13 -3.79 18.67
C GLU A 34 0.36 -4.49 17.40
N SER A 35 -0.50 -5.29 16.77
CA SER A 35 -0.15 -5.93 15.50
C SER A 35 -0.31 -4.92 14.37
N ASN A 36 0.74 -4.12 14.13
CA ASN A 36 0.86 -3.40 12.87
C ASN A 36 1.32 -4.38 11.80
N GLY A 37 0.51 -4.65 10.78
CA GLY A 37 0.93 -5.56 9.73
C GLY A 37 -0.15 -6.23 8.91
N TRP A 38 0.32 -7.03 7.96
CA TRP A 38 -0.51 -7.82 7.06
C TRP A 38 -0.99 -9.10 7.75
N VAL A 39 -2.29 -9.35 7.67
CA VAL A 39 -2.95 -10.55 8.16
C VAL A 39 -3.77 -11.14 7.01
N TYR A 40 -3.60 -12.43 6.75
CA TYR A 40 -4.43 -13.15 5.77
C TYR A 40 -5.64 -13.76 6.46
N SER A 41 -6.85 -13.37 6.05
CA SER A 41 -8.11 -13.84 6.60
C SER A 41 -9.25 -13.71 5.57
N ASP A 42 -10.30 -14.51 5.69
CA ASP A 42 -11.43 -14.58 4.72
C ASP A 42 -10.99 -14.56 3.25
N ASN A 43 -9.94 -15.33 2.95
CA ASN A 43 -9.39 -15.46 1.60
C ASN A 43 -8.83 -14.14 1.00
N SER A 44 -8.40 -13.20 1.84
CA SER A 44 -7.77 -11.94 1.42
C SER A 44 -6.75 -11.43 2.43
N TRP A 45 -5.82 -10.58 1.98
CA TRP A 45 -4.91 -9.86 2.88
C TRP A 45 -5.57 -8.58 3.39
N ARG A 46 -5.36 -8.29 4.68
CA ARG A 46 -5.80 -7.08 5.36
C ARG A 46 -4.63 -6.46 6.10
N TYR A 47 -4.62 -5.14 6.24
CA TYR A 47 -3.59 -4.44 7.02
C TYR A 47 -4.19 -3.88 8.31
N TYR A 48 -3.57 -4.20 9.43
CA TYR A 48 -3.94 -3.71 10.75
C TYR A 48 -2.97 -2.61 11.19
N SER A 49 -3.53 -1.56 11.81
CA SER A 49 -2.80 -0.53 12.54
C SER A 49 -3.35 -0.51 13.96
N GLY A 50 -2.64 -1.17 14.87
CA GLY A 50 -3.14 -1.54 16.19
C GLY A 50 -4.41 -2.42 16.09
N PRO A 51 -5.49 -2.12 16.83
CA PRO A 51 -6.73 -2.88 16.80
C PRO A 51 -7.59 -2.62 15.55
N SER A 52 -7.22 -1.63 14.72
CA SER A 52 -8.05 -1.15 13.61
C SER A 52 -7.58 -1.70 12.28
N ILE A 53 -8.52 -2.17 11.46
CA ILE A 53 -8.28 -2.47 10.05
C ILE A 53 -8.15 -1.17 9.25
N GLN A 54 -7.22 -1.14 8.29
CA GLN A 54 -7.10 -0.03 7.35
C GLN A 54 -8.00 -0.23 6.13
N THR A 55 -8.47 0.87 5.56
CA THR A 55 -9.20 0.93 4.27
C THR A 55 -8.57 2.03 3.40
N GLY A 56 -8.81 1.99 2.09
CA GLY A 56 -8.22 2.94 1.14
C GLY A 56 -6.70 2.78 1.00
N TRP A 57 -6.01 3.91 0.77
CA TRP A 57 -4.57 3.92 0.57
C TRP A 57 -3.81 3.60 1.85
N CYS A 58 -2.97 2.56 1.79
CA CYS A 58 -2.12 2.12 2.89
C CYS A 58 -0.65 2.09 2.44
N ARG A 59 0.25 2.65 3.26
CA ARG A 59 1.70 2.60 3.00
C ARG A 59 2.38 1.64 3.98
N ASN A 60 3.07 0.64 3.46
CA ASN A 60 3.84 -0.30 4.26
C ASN A 60 5.20 -0.59 3.61
N ASN A 61 6.28 -0.48 4.40
CA ASN A 61 7.66 -0.73 3.96
C ASN A 61 8.02 -0.01 2.65
N GLY A 62 7.66 1.27 2.54
CA GLY A 62 7.93 2.11 1.37
C GLY A 62 7.01 1.88 0.17
N ASN A 63 6.13 0.88 0.21
CA ASN A 63 5.20 0.56 -0.87
C ASN A 63 3.78 1.03 -0.54
N TRP A 64 3.04 1.42 -1.58
CA TRP A 64 1.62 1.75 -1.46
C TRP A 64 0.75 0.56 -1.86
N TYR A 65 -0.39 0.44 -1.21
CA TYR A 65 -1.41 -0.58 -1.43
C TYR A 65 -2.78 0.09 -1.33
N TYR A 66 -3.82 -0.56 -1.85
CA TYR A 66 -5.19 -0.11 -1.68
C TYR A 66 -6.03 -1.23 -1.07
N LEU A 67 -6.80 -0.89 -0.04
CA LEU A 67 -7.71 -1.79 0.64
C LEU A 67 -9.15 -1.32 0.36
N ASP A 68 -10.08 -2.24 0.12
CA ASP A 68 -11.50 -1.87 -0.02
C ASP A 68 -12.12 -1.47 1.32
N ASP A 69 -13.41 -1.13 1.31
CA ASP A 69 -14.15 -0.71 2.50
C ASP A 69 -14.25 -1.81 3.58
N ASN A 70 -14.00 -3.08 3.22
CA ASN A 70 -13.90 -4.22 4.13
C ASN A 70 -12.44 -4.54 4.52
N GLY A 71 -11.51 -3.65 4.15
CA GLY A 71 -10.08 -3.73 4.37
C GLY A 71 -9.37 -4.83 3.58
N ARG A 72 -10.00 -5.40 2.56
CA ARG A 72 -9.41 -6.43 1.70
C ARG A 72 -8.50 -5.78 0.67
N ILE A 73 -7.31 -6.35 0.46
CA ILE A 73 -6.37 -5.87 -0.55
C ILE A 73 -6.98 -5.91 -1.95
N LYS A 74 -6.77 -4.83 -2.70
CA LYS A 74 -7.08 -4.74 -4.13
C LYS A 74 -5.83 -5.02 -4.96
N THR A 75 -6.06 -5.54 -6.15
CA THR A 75 -5.05 -5.78 -7.18
C THR A 75 -5.59 -5.33 -8.54
N GLY A 76 -4.70 -5.11 -9.51
CA GLY A 76 -5.05 -4.59 -10.83
C GLY A 76 -5.48 -3.12 -10.80
N TRP A 77 -6.32 -2.74 -11.76
CA TRP A 77 -6.81 -1.36 -11.90
C TRP A 77 -7.74 -0.95 -10.77
N ILE A 78 -7.47 0.20 -10.18
CA ILE A 78 -8.37 0.86 -9.23
C ILE A 78 -8.56 2.33 -9.64
N LYS A 79 -9.73 2.88 -9.30
CA LYS A 79 -10.01 4.30 -9.44
C LYS A 79 -10.20 4.91 -8.06
N SER A 80 -9.40 5.92 -7.74
CA SER A 80 -9.47 6.66 -6.48
C SER A 80 -9.43 8.15 -6.78
N GLU A 81 -10.35 8.92 -6.18
CA GLU A 81 -10.43 10.38 -6.35
C GLU A 81 -10.42 10.85 -7.82
N GLY A 82 -11.11 10.11 -8.69
CA GLY A 82 -11.18 10.42 -10.12
C GLY A 82 -9.98 9.97 -10.95
N LYS A 83 -8.90 9.50 -10.32
CA LYS A 83 -7.65 9.07 -10.97
C LYS A 83 -7.52 7.55 -11.00
N TRP A 84 -6.86 7.02 -12.02
CA TRP A 84 -6.61 5.58 -12.18
C TRP A 84 -5.22 5.23 -11.69
N TYR A 85 -5.11 4.06 -11.07
CA TYR A 85 -3.86 3.50 -10.56
C TYR A 85 -3.82 2.01 -10.88
N TYR A 86 -2.62 1.45 -10.92
CA TYR A 86 -2.43 0.02 -11.12
C TYR A 86 -1.72 -0.60 -9.94
N LEU A 87 -2.32 -1.65 -9.38
CA LEU A 87 -1.75 -2.44 -8.29
C LEU A 87 -1.27 -3.78 -8.87
N ASP A 88 -0.06 -4.18 -8.50
CA ASP A 88 0.55 -5.43 -8.92
C ASP A 88 -0.40 -6.62 -8.67
N PRO A 89 -0.72 -7.43 -9.69
CA PRO A 89 -1.67 -8.54 -9.55
C PRO A 89 -1.30 -9.59 -8.50
N SER A 90 0.00 -9.75 -8.21
CA SER A 90 0.52 -10.81 -7.33
C SER A 90 0.69 -10.33 -5.89
N THR A 91 1.05 -9.05 -5.71
CA THR A 91 1.47 -8.48 -4.42
C THR A 91 0.58 -7.34 -3.94
N GLY A 92 -0.23 -6.74 -4.81
CA GLY A 92 -1.06 -5.55 -4.51
C GLY A 92 -0.28 -4.24 -4.36
N ARG A 93 1.03 -4.25 -4.63
CA ARG A 93 1.88 -3.06 -4.59
C ARG A 93 1.50 -2.11 -5.72
N MET A 94 1.32 -0.83 -5.44
CA MET A 94 1.11 0.20 -6.45
C MET A 94 2.31 0.29 -7.38
N ILE A 95 2.04 0.26 -8.69
CA ILE A 95 3.04 0.36 -9.73
C ILE A 95 3.15 1.81 -10.24
N THR A 96 4.38 2.20 -10.56
CA THR A 96 4.73 3.43 -11.27
C THR A 96 5.50 3.08 -12.53
N GLY A 97 5.46 3.95 -13.54
CA GLY A 97 6.10 3.74 -14.84
C GLY A 97 5.24 2.98 -15.83
N TRP A 98 5.89 2.40 -16.84
CA TRP A 98 5.23 1.62 -17.88
C TRP A 98 4.68 0.29 -17.36
N ILE A 99 3.46 -0.03 -17.74
CA ILE A 99 2.88 -1.36 -17.56
C ILE A 99 2.23 -1.84 -18.86
N GLU A 100 2.20 -3.16 -19.03
CA GLU A 100 1.41 -3.83 -20.05
C GLU A 100 0.26 -4.59 -19.38
N ASP A 101 -0.96 -4.33 -19.80
CA ASP A 101 -2.15 -5.08 -19.39
C ASP A 101 -2.92 -5.50 -20.65
N ARG A 102 -3.01 -6.82 -20.86
CA ARG A 102 -3.71 -7.44 -22.01
C ARG A 102 -3.30 -6.88 -23.38
N GLY A 103 -1.99 -6.74 -23.61
CA GLY A 103 -1.45 -6.26 -24.89
C GLY A 103 -1.53 -4.73 -25.09
N LYS A 104 -1.96 -3.99 -24.06
CA LYS A 104 -2.05 -2.53 -24.08
C LYS A 104 -1.07 -1.95 -23.10
N TRP A 105 -0.36 -0.91 -23.55
CA TRP A 105 0.62 -0.20 -22.73
C TRP A 105 -0.01 1.04 -22.09
N TYR A 106 0.33 1.28 -20.84
CA TYR A 106 -0.09 2.43 -20.05
C TYR A 106 1.11 2.98 -19.29
N TYR A 107 1.02 4.24 -18.88
CA TYR A 107 2.05 4.86 -18.06
C TYR A 107 1.45 5.43 -16.77
N LEU A 108 2.04 5.07 -15.64
CA LEU A 108 1.70 5.58 -14.32
C LEU A 108 2.79 6.56 -13.90
N ASN A 109 2.44 7.77 -13.47
CA ASN A 109 3.42 8.75 -13.01
C ASN A 109 4.07 8.33 -11.67
N THR A 110 4.95 9.16 -11.13
CA THR A 110 5.66 8.88 -9.86
C THR A 110 4.72 8.79 -8.65
N SER A 111 3.52 9.35 -8.74
CA SER A 111 2.46 9.22 -7.73
C SER A 111 1.53 8.02 -8.01
N GLY A 112 1.81 7.22 -9.05
CA GLY A 112 1.03 6.06 -9.47
C GLY A 112 -0.19 6.39 -10.34
N GLU A 113 -0.40 7.66 -10.69
CA GLU A 113 -1.58 8.09 -11.44
C GLU A 113 -1.38 7.82 -12.93
N MET A 114 -2.39 7.23 -13.57
CA MET A 114 -2.37 6.95 -15.00
C MET A 114 -2.36 8.23 -15.83
N ILE A 115 -1.40 8.32 -16.74
CA ILE A 115 -1.26 9.43 -17.67
C ILE A 115 -2.13 9.21 -18.91
N THR A 116 -2.71 10.30 -19.39
CA THR A 116 -3.35 10.43 -20.70
C THR A 116 -2.73 11.61 -21.45
N GLY A 117 -2.80 11.61 -22.77
CA GLY A 117 -2.23 12.64 -23.62
C GLY A 117 -0.75 12.39 -23.94
N TRP A 118 -0.03 13.47 -24.25
CA TRP A 118 1.38 13.43 -24.60
C TRP A 118 2.26 13.11 -23.39
N LEU A 119 3.19 12.18 -23.56
CA LEU A 119 4.16 11.76 -22.55
C LEU A 119 5.57 11.80 -23.15
N GLU A 120 6.46 12.56 -22.53
CA GLU A 120 7.89 12.44 -22.79
C GLU A 120 8.51 11.44 -21.81
N TYR A 121 9.24 10.46 -22.33
CA TYR A 121 9.91 9.44 -21.54
C TYR A 121 11.23 9.04 -22.20
N ASN A 122 12.33 9.20 -21.47
CA ASN A 122 13.71 8.91 -21.93
C ASN A 122 14.04 9.54 -23.30
N GLY A 123 13.63 10.79 -23.52
CA GLY A 123 13.88 11.53 -24.77
C GLY A 123 13.00 11.14 -25.96
N ASN A 124 12.05 10.21 -25.77
CA ASN A 124 11.04 9.86 -26.77
C ASN A 124 9.68 10.45 -26.39
N LEU A 125 8.87 10.78 -27.39
CA LEU A 125 7.51 11.28 -27.20
C LEU A 125 6.50 10.20 -27.56
N TYR A 126 5.55 9.96 -26.67
CA TYR A 126 4.46 8.98 -26.80
C TYR A 126 3.11 9.68 -26.65
N TYR A 127 2.04 9.04 -27.13
CA TYR A 127 0.67 9.48 -26.87
C TYR A 127 -0.17 8.38 -26.24
N LEU A 128 -0.76 8.67 -25.10
CA LEU A 128 -1.71 7.83 -24.39
C LEU A 128 -3.11 8.38 -24.68
N ASN A 129 -4.04 7.57 -25.17
CA ASN A 129 -5.39 8.05 -25.46
C ASN A 129 -6.18 8.38 -24.17
N THR A 130 -7.44 8.78 -24.30
CA THR A 130 -8.31 9.14 -23.17
C THR A 130 -8.57 8.00 -22.18
N SER A 131 -8.35 6.75 -22.61
CA SER A 131 -8.40 5.56 -21.76
C SER A 131 -7.01 5.16 -21.21
N GLY A 132 -5.99 5.98 -21.43
CA GLY A 132 -4.60 5.75 -20.99
C GLY A 132 -3.80 4.79 -21.86
N VAL A 133 -4.38 4.26 -22.95
CA VAL A 133 -3.71 3.29 -23.81
C VAL A 133 -2.73 4.00 -24.74
N MET A 134 -1.48 3.57 -24.74
CA MET A 134 -0.46 4.02 -25.69
C MET A 134 -0.87 3.61 -27.10
N VAL A 135 -0.97 4.60 -27.98
CA VAL A 135 -1.22 4.36 -29.40
C VAL A 135 0.11 4.21 -30.14
N LYS A 136 0.07 3.45 -31.23
CA LYS A 136 1.24 3.14 -32.06
C LYS A 136 0.79 2.93 -33.50
N ASP A 137 1.72 3.10 -34.42
CA ASP A 137 1.50 2.95 -35.87
C ASP A 137 0.35 3.85 -36.38
N VAL A 138 0.35 5.12 -35.92
CA VAL A 138 -0.75 6.06 -36.17
C VAL A 138 -0.27 7.50 -36.14
N TYR A 139 -0.98 8.38 -36.86
CA TYR A 139 -0.80 9.82 -36.77
C TYR A 139 -1.71 10.43 -35.70
N ILE A 140 -1.14 11.26 -34.82
CA ILE A 140 -1.86 12.14 -33.91
C ILE A 140 -1.58 13.59 -34.33
N GLY A 141 -2.51 14.17 -35.09
CA GLY A 141 -2.26 15.43 -35.80
C GLY A 141 -1.15 15.24 -36.85
N SER A 142 -0.08 16.04 -36.77
CA SER A 142 1.10 15.92 -37.65
C SER A 142 2.18 14.97 -37.14
N TYR A 143 1.96 14.31 -35.99
CA TYR A 143 2.97 13.47 -35.34
C TYR A 143 2.71 12.00 -35.64
N TYR A 144 3.64 11.36 -36.36
CA TYR A 144 3.59 9.91 -36.56
C TYR A 144 4.23 9.17 -35.39
N LEU A 145 3.46 8.28 -34.77
CA LEU A 145 3.94 7.37 -33.73
C LEU A 145 4.23 6.01 -34.37
N GLY A 146 5.47 5.53 -34.24
CA GLY A 146 5.92 4.29 -34.85
C GLY A 146 5.27 3.04 -34.23
N PRO A 147 5.63 1.84 -34.71
CA PRO A 147 5.15 0.57 -34.17
C PRO A 147 5.50 0.32 -32.68
N ASP A 148 6.49 1.04 -32.17
CA ASP A 148 6.91 1.10 -30.77
C ASP A 148 6.20 2.20 -29.97
N GLY A 149 5.32 2.97 -30.61
CA GLY A 149 4.59 4.10 -30.00
C GLY A 149 5.40 5.38 -29.89
N ALA A 150 6.70 5.35 -30.16
CA ALA A 150 7.57 6.51 -30.12
C ALA A 150 7.37 7.40 -31.37
N TRP A 151 7.35 8.71 -31.17
CA TRP A 151 7.29 9.68 -32.24
C TRP A 151 8.52 9.61 -33.14
N ARG A 152 8.30 9.76 -34.44
CA ARG A 152 9.36 9.83 -35.45
C ARG A 152 9.35 11.19 -36.13
N GLU A 153 10.44 11.93 -35.93
CA GLU A 153 10.69 13.19 -36.62
C GLU A 153 10.76 12.97 -38.15
N GLY A 154 10.19 13.90 -38.92
CA GLY A 154 10.32 13.90 -40.38
C GLY A 154 9.48 12.88 -41.16
N SER A 155 8.47 12.24 -40.54
CA SER A 155 7.50 11.40 -41.26
C SER A 155 6.52 12.27 -42.06
N CYS A 156 7.04 12.97 -43.07
CA CYS A 156 6.25 13.79 -43.98
C CYS A 156 5.28 12.90 -44.76
N ILE A 157 4.03 13.34 -44.84
CA ILE A 157 2.96 12.70 -45.59
C ILE A 157 3.40 12.65 -47.07
N SER A 158 3.81 11.49 -47.57
CA SER A 158 3.79 11.24 -49.02
C SER A 158 2.32 11.16 -49.42
N ARG A 159 1.71 12.32 -49.70
CA ARG A 159 0.45 12.36 -50.45
C ARG A 159 0.77 11.83 -51.85
N LYS A 160 0.35 10.61 -52.15
CA LYS A 160 0.12 10.18 -53.53
C LYS A 160 -1.20 10.73 -54.01
#